data_AF-A0A8H6DYR8-F1
#
_entry.id   AF-A0A8H6DYR8-F1
#
_cell.length_a   1.000
_cell.length_b   1.000
_cell.length_c   1.000
_cell.angle_alpha   90.00
_cell.angle_beta   90.00
_cell.angle_gamma   90.00
#
_symmetry.space_group_name_H-M   'P 1'
#
loop_
_entity.id
_entity.type
_entity.pdbx_description
1 polymer ?
#
loop_
_entity_poly.entity_id
_entity_poly.type
_entity_poly.pdbx_seq_one_letter_code
_entity_poly.pdbx_strand_id
1 'polypeptide(L)'
;MPRPLLPVPPRASHTQPSPSDNTSGPPPLTTRFGRRVIPPRDLSPPADPPSQPSQPPQTPQKTATTKLPAYYSLAPTVPSPFTGSLETSLDAILAFGQLYAAIPGVTPLITKLLEPVSTDTDWVAIMTALETATPLHAQYLMTELLFLLTRTLLPEQIAENRAMLSRLYERKKQLAIRLLLRYDMLREWIMEPSQSSYREQPIVVASTGPVAGFVAPEPVVGVASLNYPYRRPLLLNVIPTLIAAPAGGYASQSARDRMRHHVTVLDGYLMLRDEEVEKWSEGRLKSKVCFVLMHWQWLRGNNATLDDLEVLDWEGLEGKAEECGWIGDDTTRVPTGSSVKKELKSLG
;
A
#
# COMPACT_ATOMS: atom_id res chain seq x y z
N MET A 1 20.46 27.27 -44.37
CA MET A 1 20.28 26.67 -45.72
C MET A 1 19.89 25.20 -45.56
N PRO A 2 19.04 24.63 -46.44
CA PRO A 2 17.67 24.32 -45.98
C PRO A 2 17.24 22.84 -46.05
N ARG A 3 16.04 22.55 -45.51
CA ARG A 3 15.32 21.26 -45.67
C ARG A 3 14.76 21.07 -47.10
N PRO A 4 14.80 19.84 -47.64
CA PRO A 4 13.72 19.23 -48.42
C PRO A 4 12.89 18.30 -47.51
N LEU A 5 11.56 18.41 -47.36
CA LEU A 5 10.44 18.26 -48.32
C LEU A 5 10.07 16.79 -48.61
N LEU A 6 8.83 16.44 -48.25
CA LEU A 6 8.15 15.16 -48.49
C LEU A 6 7.43 15.15 -49.85
N PRO A 7 7.22 13.98 -50.47
CA PRO A 7 6.19 13.76 -51.49
C PRO A 7 5.03 12.86 -50.99
N VAL A 8 3.78 13.25 -51.29
CA VAL A 8 2.53 12.50 -51.01
C VAL A 8 1.45 12.94 -52.02
N PRO A 9 0.55 12.08 -52.54
CA PRO A 9 0.68 10.71 -53.03
C PRO A 9 0.26 10.66 -54.53
N PRO A 10 -0.26 9.53 -55.06
CA PRO A 10 -1.51 9.61 -55.83
C PRO A 10 -2.63 8.70 -55.28
N ARG A 11 -3.82 8.74 -55.91
CA ARG A 11 -5.11 8.22 -55.40
C ARG A 11 -5.92 7.54 -56.53
N ALA A 12 -6.97 6.78 -56.15
CA ALA A 12 -8.06 6.24 -56.99
C ALA A 12 -7.70 4.99 -57.85
N SER A 13 -8.62 4.05 -58.16
CA SER A 13 -10.02 3.88 -57.70
C SER A 13 -10.66 2.52 -58.06
N HIS A 14 -11.68 2.13 -57.27
CA HIS A 14 -12.86 1.30 -57.60
C HIS A 14 -12.74 -0.03 -58.38
N THR A 15 -13.26 -1.10 -57.77
CA THR A 15 -14.37 -1.87 -58.40
C THR A 15 -15.26 -2.58 -57.37
N GLN A 16 -16.57 -2.63 -57.65
CA GLN A 16 -17.64 -3.47 -57.07
C GLN A 16 -18.43 -4.04 -58.30
N PRO A 17 -19.39 -4.99 -58.22
CA PRO A 17 -20.35 -5.21 -57.12
C PRO A 17 -20.65 -6.70 -56.75
N SER A 18 -21.70 -6.87 -55.94
CA SER A 18 -22.33 -8.11 -55.39
C SER A 18 -23.25 -8.84 -56.42
N PRO A 19 -24.17 -9.81 -56.09
CA PRO A 19 -24.74 -10.31 -54.81
C PRO A 19 -24.14 -11.68 -54.38
N SER A 20 -24.74 -12.72 -53.78
CA SER A 20 -26.13 -13.15 -53.38
C SER A 20 -26.05 -14.43 -52.50
N ASP A 21 -27.01 -14.89 -51.67
CA ASP A 21 -28.17 -14.28 -50.98
C ASP A 21 -28.82 -15.32 -49.99
N ASN A 22 -29.77 -14.89 -49.13
CA ASN A 22 -30.83 -15.64 -48.40
C ASN A 22 -30.56 -16.69 -47.27
N THR A 23 -31.17 -16.39 -46.11
CA THR A 23 -31.90 -17.26 -45.14
C THR A 23 -31.27 -18.50 -44.48
N SER A 24 -31.25 -18.49 -43.13
CA SER A 24 -32.13 -19.35 -42.30
C SER A 24 -32.04 -18.99 -40.80
N GLY A 25 -33.08 -19.35 -40.02
CA GLY A 25 -33.17 -19.08 -38.57
C GLY A 25 -32.77 -20.28 -37.68
N PRO A 26 -32.71 -20.10 -36.35
CA PRO A 26 -32.24 -21.12 -35.41
C PRO A 26 -33.28 -22.19 -35.06
N PRO A 27 -32.81 -23.39 -34.67
CA PRO A 27 -33.35 -24.05 -33.48
C PRO A 27 -32.24 -24.59 -32.52
N PRO A 28 -32.59 -25.06 -31.30
CA PRO A 28 -31.64 -25.25 -30.20
C PRO A 28 -31.29 -26.71 -29.89
N LEU A 29 -30.35 -26.94 -28.95
CA LEU A 29 -30.24 -28.22 -28.23
C LEU A 29 -29.82 -28.06 -26.75
N THR A 30 -30.48 -28.82 -25.90
CA THR A 30 -30.50 -28.74 -24.43
C THR A 30 -29.62 -29.77 -23.74
N THR A 31 -28.98 -29.41 -22.60
CA THR A 31 -28.74 -30.29 -21.42
C THR A 31 -28.46 -29.35 -20.23
N ARG A 32 -29.20 -29.24 -19.12
CA ARG A 32 -30.10 -30.10 -18.30
C ARG A 32 -29.41 -30.79 -17.11
N PHE A 33 -29.15 -30.05 -16.03
CA PHE A 33 -29.19 -30.46 -14.60
C PHE A 33 -29.00 -29.18 -13.73
N GLY A 34 -29.68 -28.92 -12.61
CA GLY A 34 -30.89 -29.52 -12.05
C GLY A 34 -31.43 -28.65 -10.90
N ARG A 35 -32.62 -28.05 -11.05
CA ARG A 35 -33.21 -27.10 -10.08
C ARG A 35 -34.18 -27.84 -9.13
N ARG A 36 -33.95 -27.80 -7.81
CA ARG A 36 -35.00 -28.17 -6.83
C ARG A 36 -35.97 -27.00 -6.65
N VAL A 37 -37.26 -27.34 -6.54
CA VAL A 37 -38.37 -26.44 -6.26
C VAL A 37 -39.06 -26.95 -4.99
N ILE A 38 -39.51 -26.04 -4.13
CA ILE A 38 -40.39 -26.31 -2.99
C ILE A 38 -41.58 -25.34 -3.15
N PRO A 39 -42.85 -25.79 -3.00
CA PRO A 39 -44.01 -25.03 -3.44
C PRO A 39 -44.44 -23.94 -2.45
N PRO A 40 -45.19 -22.92 -2.92
CA PRO A 40 -45.83 -21.92 -2.05
C PRO A 40 -47.09 -22.50 -1.38
N ARG A 41 -47.49 -21.89 -0.26
CA ARG A 41 -48.85 -21.99 0.29
C ARG A 41 -49.19 -20.67 0.97
N ASP A 42 -50.44 -20.25 0.83
CA ASP A 42 -50.94 -18.93 1.23
C ASP A 42 -52.33 -19.07 1.91
N LEU A 43 -52.92 -17.96 2.32
CA LEU A 43 -54.18 -17.75 3.03
C LEU A 43 -54.12 -17.75 4.58
N SER A 44 -54.76 -16.73 5.16
CA SER A 44 -55.03 -16.44 6.58
C SER A 44 -56.44 -15.81 6.67
N PRO A 45 -56.97 -15.33 7.81
CA PRO A 45 -56.70 -15.57 9.24
C PRO A 45 -57.96 -16.20 9.93
N PRO A 46 -58.14 -16.14 11.28
CA PRO A 46 -58.62 -14.94 11.99
C PRO A 46 -57.82 -14.62 13.28
N ALA A 47 -58.32 -13.72 14.15
CA ALA A 47 -57.49 -12.86 15.01
C ALA A 47 -57.56 -13.09 16.55
N ASP A 48 -56.49 -12.61 17.21
CA ASP A 48 -56.34 -12.13 18.61
C ASP A 48 -56.62 -13.07 19.82
N PRO A 49 -56.10 -12.79 21.04
CA PRO A 49 -55.19 -11.72 21.49
C PRO A 49 -53.81 -12.27 21.99
N PRO A 50 -52.83 -11.45 22.48
CA PRO A 50 -51.43 -11.87 22.54
C PRO A 50 -50.99 -12.61 23.82
N SER A 51 -49.98 -13.46 23.66
CA SER A 51 -49.10 -13.97 24.74
C SER A 51 -47.64 -13.82 24.33
N GLN A 52 -46.77 -13.37 25.25
CA GLN A 52 -45.35 -13.12 24.95
C GLN A 52 -44.59 -14.45 24.74
N PRO A 53 -43.92 -14.67 23.61
CA PRO A 53 -42.97 -15.77 23.47
C PRO A 53 -41.64 -15.41 24.16
N SER A 54 -41.23 -16.22 25.13
CA SER A 54 -39.94 -16.07 25.81
C SER A 54 -38.78 -16.06 24.82
N GLN A 55 -37.86 -15.09 24.93
CA GLN A 55 -36.66 -15.07 24.12
C GLN A 55 -35.82 -16.34 24.38
N PRO A 56 -35.33 -17.05 23.34
CA PRO A 56 -34.31 -18.07 23.53
C PRO A 56 -33.04 -17.40 24.10
N PRO A 57 -32.27 -18.09 24.96
CA PRO A 57 -31.13 -17.50 25.63
C PRO A 57 -30.11 -17.03 24.60
N GLN A 58 -29.73 -15.74 24.68
CA GLN A 58 -28.71 -15.16 23.83
C GLN A 58 -27.38 -15.87 24.11
N THR A 59 -26.93 -16.70 23.17
CA THR A 59 -25.57 -17.23 23.21
C THR A 59 -24.60 -16.05 23.12
N PRO A 60 -23.56 -15.97 23.97
CA PRO A 60 -22.62 -14.86 23.90
C PRO A 60 -22.00 -14.80 22.50
N GLN A 61 -22.25 -13.70 21.78
CA GLN A 61 -21.48 -13.43 20.57
C GLN A 61 -20.01 -13.35 20.98
N LYS A 62 -19.21 -14.32 20.54
CA LYS A 62 -17.76 -14.20 20.59
C LYS A 62 -17.37 -13.04 19.69
N THR A 63 -17.20 -11.86 20.28
CA THR A 63 -16.55 -10.72 19.63
C THR A 63 -15.26 -11.21 19.01
N ALA A 64 -15.15 -11.10 17.69
CA ALA A 64 -13.96 -11.46 16.96
C ALA A 64 -12.82 -10.53 17.41
N THR A 65 -11.94 -11.03 18.30
CA THR A 65 -10.71 -10.36 18.66
C THR A 65 -9.71 -10.48 17.51
N THR A 66 -9.97 -9.70 16.46
CA THR A 66 -9.03 -9.41 15.37
C THR A 66 -7.69 -9.05 16.00
N LYS A 67 -6.59 -9.67 15.57
CA LYS A 67 -5.26 -9.52 16.21
C LYS A 67 -4.57 -8.19 15.87
N LEU A 68 -5.35 -7.17 15.55
CA LEU A 68 -4.91 -5.86 15.13
C LEU A 68 -4.26 -5.13 16.33
N PRO A 69 -3.00 -4.67 16.23
CA PRO A 69 -2.33 -3.95 17.31
C PRO A 69 -3.09 -2.69 17.75
N ALA A 70 -3.13 -2.41 19.05
CA ALA A 70 -3.96 -1.35 19.64
C ALA A 70 -3.71 0.07 19.07
N TYR A 71 -2.53 0.34 18.48
CA TYR A 71 -2.24 1.61 17.83
C TYR A 71 -3.12 1.90 16.60
N TYR A 72 -3.71 0.87 15.98
CA TYR A 72 -4.70 1.04 14.90
C TYR A 72 -6.02 1.67 15.38
N SER A 73 -6.33 1.57 16.67
CA SER A 73 -7.53 2.16 17.28
C SER A 73 -7.33 3.60 17.73
N LEU A 74 -6.13 4.17 17.53
CA LEU A 74 -5.86 5.58 17.80
C LEU A 74 -6.45 6.45 16.69
N ALA A 75 -6.97 7.62 17.05
CA ALA A 75 -7.51 8.57 16.09
C ALA A 75 -6.37 9.18 15.21
N PRO A 76 -6.64 9.52 13.94
CA PRO A 76 -5.64 10.13 13.06
C PRO A 76 -5.29 11.55 13.49
N THR A 77 -4.06 11.99 13.20
CA THR A 77 -3.67 13.40 13.32
C THR A 77 -4.27 14.21 12.16
N VAL A 78 -4.92 15.32 12.45
CA VAL A 78 -5.56 16.18 11.44
C VAL A 78 -5.21 17.65 11.72
N PRO A 79 -4.56 18.37 10.79
CA PRO A 79 -4.03 17.91 9.51
C PRO A 79 -2.92 16.84 9.67
N SER A 80 -2.64 16.10 8.60
CA SER A 80 -1.49 15.19 8.55
C SER A 80 -0.18 15.97 8.72
N PRO A 81 0.79 15.49 9.53
CA PRO A 81 2.13 16.05 9.61
C PRO A 81 3.03 15.58 8.45
N PHE A 82 2.50 14.74 7.57
CA PHE A 82 3.11 14.32 6.31
C PHE A 82 2.38 15.00 5.16
N THR A 83 3.15 15.63 4.27
CA THR A 83 2.65 16.35 3.08
C THR A 83 2.20 15.42 1.97
N GLY A 84 2.89 14.28 1.82
CA GLY A 84 2.75 13.43 0.65
C GLY A 84 3.49 13.94 -0.58
N SER A 85 4.76 14.35 -0.42
CA SER A 85 5.61 14.84 -1.50
C SER A 85 7.05 14.30 -1.44
N LEU A 86 7.60 13.94 -2.59
CA LEU A 86 9.00 13.56 -2.77
C LEU A 86 9.95 14.72 -2.40
N GLU A 87 9.58 15.96 -2.67
CA GLU A 87 10.35 17.16 -2.31
C GLU A 87 10.65 17.19 -0.80
N THR A 88 9.64 16.96 0.04
CA THR A 88 9.81 16.91 1.51
C THR A 88 10.76 15.78 1.94
N SER A 89 10.75 14.64 1.24
CA SER A 89 11.72 13.56 1.46
C SER A 89 13.14 13.94 1.03
N LEU A 90 13.31 14.61 -0.11
CA LEU A 90 14.62 15.04 -0.60
C LEU A 90 15.22 16.14 0.29
N ASP A 91 14.41 17.10 0.75
CA ASP A 91 14.83 18.12 1.72
C ASP A 91 15.23 17.50 3.06
N ALA A 92 14.52 16.48 3.54
CA ALA A 92 14.90 15.74 4.75
C ALA A 92 16.22 14.96 4.58
N ILE A 93 16.49 14.40 3.41
CA ILE A 93 17.77 13.77 3.05
C ILE A 93 18.89 14.83 3.01
N LEU A 94 18.64 16.00 2.43
CA LEU A 94 19.60 17.12 2.40
C LEU A 94 19.92 17.63 3.80
N ALA A 95 18.91 17.82 4.66
CA ALA A 95 19.09 18.27 6.04
C ALA A 95 19.92 17.26 6.87
N PHE A 96 19.65 15.97 6.72
CA PHE A 96 20.48 14.91 7.33
C PHE A 96 21.92 14.95 6.79
N GLY A 97 22.09 15.11 5.48
CA GLY A 97 23.40 15.22 4.84
C GLY A 97 24.21 16.43 5.29
N GLN A 98 23.55 17.55 5.57
CA GLN A 98 24.18 18.75 6.15
C GLN A 98 24.58 18.52 7.62
N LEU A 99 23.69 17.95 8.43
CA LEU A 99 23.92 17.66 9.86
C LEU A 99 25.14 16.76 10.08
N TYR A 100 25.36 15.78 9.19
CA TYR A 100 26.47 14.82 9.29
C TYR A 100 27.57 15.04 8.24
N ALA A 101 27.62 16.20 7.58
CA ALA A 101 28.53 16.50 6.47
C ALA A 101 30.02 16.35 6.79
N ALA A 102 30.41 16.50 8.07
CA ALA A 102 31.78 16.36 8.53
C ALA A 102 32.24 14.88 8.72
N ILE A 103 31.33 13.90 8.62
CA ILE A 103 31.65 12.50 8.89
C ILE A 103 31.95 11.76 7.56
N PRO A 104 33.12 11.08 7.43
CA PRO A 104 33.46 10.33 6.23
C PRO A 104 32.41 9.28 5.84
N GLY A 105 32.20 9.08 4.54
CA GLY A 105 31.23 8.11 4.01
C GLY A 105 29.77 8.61 3.97
N VAL A 106 29.43 9.72 4.61
CA VAL A 106 28.07 10.30 4.53
C VAL A 106 27.77 10.84 3.14
N THR A 107 28.68 11.60 2.52
CA THR A 107 28.41 12.24 1.21
C THR A 107 28.04 11.22 0.11
N PRO A 108 28.76 10.08 -0.09
CA PRO A 108 28.36 9.07 -1.07
C PRO A 108 26.96 8.46 -0.83
N LEU A 109 26.61 8.21 0.45
CA LEU A 109 25.28 7.73 0.84
C LEU A 109 24.19 8.74 0.45
N ILE A 110 24.41 10.02 0.77
CA ILE A 110 23.44 11.09 0.50
C ILE A 110 23.30 11.34 -1.00
N THR A 111 24.39 11.31 -1.76
CA THR A 111 24.34 11.36 -3.23
C THR A 111 23.44 10.26 -3.78
N LYS A 112 23.61 9.00 -3.34
CA LYS A 112 22.81 7.88 -3.83
C LYS A 112 21.34 7.92 -3.40
N LEU A 113 21.04 8.53 -2.25
CA LEU A 113 19.65 8.76 -1.80
C LEU A 113 18.92 9.80 -2.66
N LEU A 114 19.63 10.83 -3.14
CA LEU A 114 19.06 11.91 -3.96
C LEU A 114 18.89 11.52 -5.44
N GLU A 115 19.74 10.63 -5.96
CA GLU A 115 19.62 10.07 -7.32
C GLU A 115 18.20 9.49 -7.61
N PRO A 116 17.79 9.39 -8.89
CA PRO A 116 16.61 8.61 -9.28
C PRO A 116 16.67 7.16 -8.81
N VAL A 117 15.50 6.52 -8.69
CA VAL A 117 15.40 5.12 -8.27
C VAL A 117 16.06 4.20 -9.30
N SER A 118 16.94 3.31 -8.82
CA SER A 118 17.62 2.30 -9.64
C SER A 118 17.61 0.96 -8.89
N THR A 119 17.16 -0.09 -9.57
CA THR A 119 17.11 -1.48 -9.08
C THR A 119 18.49 -2.03 -8.71
N ASP A 120 19.54 -1.47 -9.31
CA ASP A 120 20.90 -1.99 -9.27
C ASP A 120 21.71 -1.32 -8.13
N THR A 121 21.02 -0.64 -7.22
CA THR A 121 21.62 0.04 -6.06
C THR A 121 22.03 -0.97 -4.99
N ASP A 122 23.31 -1.32 -4.94
CA ASP A 122 23.86 -2.15 -3.85
C ASP A 122 23.98 -1.35 -2.53
N TRP A 123 22.88 -1.31 -1.79
CA TRP A 123 22.83 -0.74 -0.45
C TRP A 123 23.75 -1.46 0.55
N VAL A 124 24.06 -2.74 0.35
CA VAL A 124 24.94 -3.49 1.27
C VAL A 124 26.38 -3.02 1.09
N ALA A 125 26.84 -2.82 -0.15
CA ALA A 125 28.13 -2.20 -0.44
C ALA A 125 28.21 -0.76 0.12
N ILE A 126 27.18 0.06 -0.07
CA ILE A 126 27.15 1.45 0.44
C ILE A 126 27.20 1.49 1.97
N MET A 127 26.43 0.65 2.66
CA MET A 127 26.50 0.54 4.13
C MET A 127 27.86 0.01 4.61
N THR A 128 28.49 -0.91 3.87
CA THR A 128 29.85 -1.41 4.20
C THR A 128 30.93 -0.35 3.97
N ALA A 129 30.78 0.49 2.94
CA ALA A 129 31.66 1.63 2.70
C ALA A 129 31.54 2.68 3.82
N LEU A 130 30.32 2.93 4.33
CA LEU A 130 30.09 3.80 5.49
C LEU A 130 30.76 3.24 6.76
N GLU A 131 30.58 1.95 7.05
CA GLU A 131 31.28 1.27 8.17
C GLU A 131 32.80 1.39 8.07
N THR A 132 33.35 1.19 6.87
CA THR A 132 34.80 1.25 6.62
C THR A 132 35.33 2.68 6.74
N ALA A 133 34.56 3.68 6.31
CA ALA A 133 34.97 5.09 6.36
C ALA A 133 34.85 5.72 7.76
N THR A 134 33.89 5.29 8.57
CA THR A 134 33.62 5.88 9.89
C THR A 134 33.18 4.85 10.95
N PRO A 135 34.01 3.84 11.28
CA PRO A 135 33.61 2.72 12.14
C PRO A 135 33.09 3.17 13.52
N LEU A 136 33.66 4.22 14.11
CA LEU A 136 33.24 4.76 15.41
C LEU A 136 31.86 5.44 15.41
N HIS A 137 31.31 5.80 14.24
CA HIS A 137 29.99 6.44 14.12
C HIS A 137 28.99 5.62 13.29
N ALA A 138 29.41 4.49 12.70
CA ALA A 138 28.61 3.75 11.72
C ALA A 138 27.28 3.26 12.31
N GLN A 139 27.28 2.67 13.51
CA GLN A 139 26.07 2.23 14.20
C GLN A 139 25.12 3.41 14.51
N TYR A 140 25.66 4.55 14.94
CA TYR A 140 24.89 5.77 15.20
C TYR A 140 24.24 6.30 13.91
N LEU A 141 25.02 6.47 12.83
CA LEU A 141 24.53 6.96 11.55
C LEU A 141 23.50 6.03 10.90
N MET A 142 23.69 4.71 11.02
CA MET A 142 22.68 3.73 10.55
C MET A 142 21.40 3.78 11.39
N THR A 143 21.49 4.07 12.69
CA THR A 143 20.32 4.25 13.56
C THR A 143 19.56 5.54 13.20
N GLU A 144 20.27 6.66 13.02
CA GLU A 144 19.68 7.91 12.56
C GLU A 144 19.05 7.77 11.16
N LEU A 145 19.72 7.09 10.22
CA LEU A 145 19.21 6.81 8.88
C LEU A 145 17.94 5.93 8.93
N LEU A 146 17.91 4.89 9.78
CA LEU A 146 16.73 4.06 9.98
C LEU A 146 15.52 4.87 10.45
N PHE A 147 15.73 5.84 11.34
CA PHE A 147 14.65 6.68 11.84
C PHE A 147 14.28 7.83 10.90
N LEU A 148 15.20 8.37 10.12
CA LEU A 148 14.89 9.24 8.97
C LEU A 148 13.94 8.51 8.00
N LEU A 149 14.30 7.28 7.62
CA LEU A 149 13.50 6.46 6.71
C LEU A 149 12.12 6.14 7.28
N THR A 150 12.04 5.66 8.53
CA THR A 150 10.78 5.14 9.10
C THR A 150 9.85 6.23 9.64
N ARG A 151 10.35 7.40 10.03
CA ARG A 151 9.55 8.50 10.61
C ARG A 151 9.36 9.69 9.66
N THR A 152 10.09 9.75 8.55
CA THR A 152 9.91 10.78 7.52
C THR A 152 9.71 10.16 6.14
N LEU A 153 10.73 9.49 5.58
CA LEU A 153 10.75 9.22 4.14
C LEU A 153 9.70 8.19 3.68
N LEU A 154 9.48 7.12 4.44
CA LEU A 154 8.38 6.17 4.17
C LEU A 154 6.99 6.82 4.39
N PRO A 155 6.71 7.50 5.53
CA PRO A 155 5.46 8.22 5.71
C PRO A 155 5.11 9.22 4.60
N GLU A 156 6.05 10.05 4.13
CA GLU A 156 5.79 10.98 3.01
C GLU A 156 5.42 10.20 1.73
N GLN A 157 6.20 9.20 1.31
CA GLN A 157 5.88 8.48 0.07
C GLN A 157 4.64 7.57 0.20
N ILE A 158 4.25 7.14 1.42
CA ILE A 158 2.97 6.46 1.65
C ILE A 158 1.79 7.43 1.50
N ALA A 159 1.91 8.65 2.03
CA ALA A 159 0.88 9.68 1.87
C ALA A 159 0.73 10.08 0.38
N GLU A 160 1.84 10.27 -0.32
CA GLU A 160 1.90 10.53 -1.77
C GLU A 160 1.22 9.41 -2.57
N ASN A 161 1.59 8.15 -2.33
CA ASN A 161 1.01 6.97 -2.97
C ASN A 161 -0.51 6.91 -2.74
N ARG A 162 -0.97 7.12 -1.50
CA ARG A 162 -2.40 7.12 -1.18
C ARG A 162 -3.17 8.28 -1.78
N ALA A 163 -2.55 9.45 -1.97
CA ALA A 163 -3.17 10.56 -2.68
C ALA A 163 -3.42 10.21 -4.16
N MET A 164 -2.41 9.67 -4.87
CA MET A 164 -2.56 9.18 -6.24
C MET A 164 -3.61 8.07 -6.37
N LEU A 165 -3.59 7.07 -5.48
CA LEU A 165 -4.58 5.99 -5.46
C LEU A 165 -6.01 6.50 -5.24
N SER A 166 -6.20 7.56 -4.44
CA SER A 166 -7.51 8.20 -4.28
C SER A 166 -8.01 8.79 -5.60
N ARG A 167 -7.17 9.57 -6.29
CA ARG A 167 -7.49 10.17 -7.60
C ARG A 167 -7.80 9.09 -8.64
N LEU A 168 -6.96 8.06 -8.72
CA LEU A 168 -7.11 6.91 -9.60
C LEU A 168 -8.46 6.19 -9.40
N TYR A 169 -8.82 5.82 -8.17
CA TYR A 169 -10.06 5.06 -7.92
C TYR A 169 -11.33 5.92 -8.02
N GLU A 170 -11.23 7.25 -7.89
CA GLU A 170 -12.34 8.15 -8.19
C GLU A 170 -12.50 8.41 -9.70
N ARG A 171 -11.40 8.41 -10.46
CA ARG A 171 -11.38 8.51 -11.94
C ARG A 171 -11.83 7.21 -12.61
N LYS A 172 -11.10 6.11 -12.41
CA LYS A 172 -11.29 4.79 -13.06
C LYS A 172 -12.00 3.81 -12.12
N LYS A 173 -13.29 4.07 -11.84
CA LYS A 173 -14.12 3.39 -10.82
C LYS A 173 -14.32 1.86 -10.99
N GLN A 174 -13.84 1.27 -12.09
CA GLN A 174 -13.97 -0.17 -12.38
C GLN A 174 -12.69 -0.99 -12.13
N LEU A 175 -11.54 -0.35 -11.82
CA LEU A 175 -10.26 -1.05 -11.65
C LEU A 175 -10.25 -2.11 -10.53
N ALA A 176 -9.26 -3.02 -10.58
CA ALA A 176 -9.03 -4.02 -9.54
C ALA A 176 -8.58 -3.39 -8.21
N ILE A 177 -8.80 -4.11 -7.10
CA ILE A 177 -8.24 -3.77 -5.77
C ILE A 177 -6.72 -4.01 -5.76
N ARG A 178 -6.27 -5.11 -6.36
CA ARG A 178 -4.88 -5.61 -6.40
C ARG A 178 -4.01 -4.87 -7.43
N LEU A 179 -3.86 -3.56 -7.28
CA LEU A 179 -2.90 -2.77 -8.06
C LEU A 179 -1.50 -2.87 -7.38
N LEU A 180 -0.51 -3.42 -8.07
CA LEU A 180 0.85 -3.67 -7.54
C LEU A 180 1.61 -2.38 -7.18
N LEU A 181 1.21 -1.23 -7.74
CA LEU A 181 1.79 0.08 -7.45
C LEU A 181 1.45 0.62 -6.04
N ARG A 182 0.56 -0.03 -5.29
CA ARG A 182 0.19 0.39 -3.93
C ARG A 182 1.30 0.09 -2.90
N TYR A 183 1.52 0.97 -1.93
CA TYR A 183 2.44 0.73 -0.81
C TYR A 183 2.10 -0.55 -0.01
N ASP A 184 0.80 -0.86 0.20
CA ASP A 184 0.33 -2.06 0.90
C ASP A 184 0.34 -3.32 0.01
N MET A 185 0.97 -3.26 -1.17
CA MET A 185 1.33 -4.42 -2.00
C MET A 185 2.86 -4.68 -2.01
N LEU A 186 3.69 -3.81 -1.43
CA LEU A 186 5.15 -3.97 -1.38
C LEU A 186 5.62 -5.09 -0.45
N ARG A 187 4.75 -5.56 0.45
CA ARG A 187 4.98 -6.68 1.38
C ARG A 187 3.79 -7.62 1.42
N GLU A 188 4.05 -8.81 1.93
CA GLU A 188 3.05 -9.82 2.23
C GLU A 188 2.02 -9.29 3.22
N TRP A 189 0.74 -9.44 2.88
CA TRP A 189 -0.37 -9.16 3.77
C TRP A 189 -0.34 -10.08 5.00
N ILE A 190 -0.57 -9.52 6.18
CA ILE A 190 -0.79 -10.29 7.40
C ILE A 190 -2.16 -10.95 7.30
N MET A 191 -2.17 -12.27 7.37
CA MET A 191 -3.37 -13.10 7.26
C MET A 191 -3.86 -13.52 8.66
N GLU A 192 -5.17 -13.59 8.87
CA GLU A 192 -5.77 -14.22 10.05
C GLU A 192 -6.74 -15.36 9.68
N PRO A 193 -6.97 -16.34 10.58
CA PRO A 193 -7.93 -17.41 10.34
C PRO A 193 -9.35 -16.85 10.23
N SER A 194 -10.00 -17.06 9.09
CA SER A 194 -11.39 -16.63 8.89
C SER A 194 -12.34 -17.40 9.82
N GLN A 195 -13.29 -16.69 10.44
CA GLN A 195 -14.33 -17.34 11.25
C GLN A 195 -15.39 -18.06 10.40
N SER A 196 -15.50 -17.71 9.11
CA SER A 196 -16.53 -18.23 8.20
C SER A 196 -15.99 -19.15 7.10
N SER A 197 -14.67 -19.40 7.03
CA SER A 197 -14.09 -20.34 6.08
C SER A 197 -12.80 -20.98 6.59
N TYR A 198 -12.47 -22.17 6.08
CA TYR A 198 -11.18 -22.83 6.34
C TYR A 198 -9.96 -22.17 5.68
N ARG A 199 -10.12 -20.98 5.09
CA ARG A 199 -9.04 -20.21 4.47
C ARG A 199 -8.69 -19.00 5.35
N GLU A 200 -7.41 -18.69 5.43
CA GLU A 200 -6.96 -17.42 6.01
C GLU A 200 -7.40 -16.25 5.11
N GLN A 201 -7.73 -15.11 5.72
CA GLN A 201 -8.10 -13.87 5.04
C GLN A 201 -7.15 -12.75 5.46
N PRO A 202 -6.84 -11.77 4.58
CA PRO A 202 -5.99 -10.65 4.97
C PRO A 202 -6.67 -9.80 6.05
N ILE A 203 -5.89 -9.31 7.01
CA ILE A 203 -6.37 -8.30 7.96
C ILE A 203 -6.48 -6.98 7.19
N VAL A 204 -7.69 -6.41 7.15
CA VAL A 204 -8.00 -5.20 6.38
C VAL A 204 -8.62 -4.14 7.28
N VAL A 205 -8.02 -2.95 7.29
CA VAL A 205 -8.47 -1.79 8.07
C VAL A 205 -9.21 -0.81 7.14
N ALA A 206 -10.38 -0.36 7.58
CA ALA A 206 -11.18 0.60 6.83
C ALA A 206 -10.56 2.00 6.92
N SER A 207 -10.33 2.63 5.76
CA SER A 207 -9.99 4.05 5.68
C SER A 207 -11.21 4.91 5.98
N THR A 208 -11.41 5.22 7.27
CA THR A 208 -12.42 6.16 7.75
C THR A 208 -11.92 7.59 7.65
N GLY A 209 -12.82 8.53 7.40
CA GLY A 209 -12.50 9.96 7.51
C GLY A 209 -12.56 10.42 8.98
N PRO A 210 -11.90 11.53 9.33
CA PRO A 210 -12.08 12.15 10.64
C PRO A 210 -13.55 12.57 10.83
N VAL A 211 -14.04 12.42 12.07
CA VAL A 211 -15.44 12.71 12.41
C VAL A 211 -15.70 14.22 12.30
N ALA A 212 -16.90 14.64 11.85
CA ALA A 212 -17.25 16.06 11.83
C ALA A 212 -17.24 16.64 13.26
N GLY A 213 -16.52 17.73 13.47
CA GLY A 213 -16.28 18.31 14.80
C GLY A 213 -15.15 17.65 15.60
N PHE A 214 -14.41 16.70 15.02
CA PHE A 214 -13.19 16.14 15.62
C PHE A 214 -12.09 17.20 15.68
N VAL A 215 -11.83 17.72 16.87
CA VAL A 215 -10.54 18.32 17.20
C VAL A 215 -9.57 17.17 17.36
N ALA A 216 -8.54 17.10 16.50
CA ALA A 216 -7.48 16.12 16.68
C ALA A 216 -6.79 16.37 18.02
N PRO A 217 -6.47 15.31 18.81
CA PRO A 217 -5.53 15.49 19.90
C PRO A 217 -4.21 16.01 19.33
N GLU A 218 -3.45 16.76 20.12
CA GLU A 218 -2.06 17.07 19.75
C GLU A 218 -1.34 15.77 19.38
N PRO A 219 -0.50 15.77 18.33
CA PRO A 219 0.10 14.55 17.80
C PRO A 219 0.76 13.78 18.93
N VAL A 220 0.46 12.48 19.03
CA VAL A 220 0.96 11.61 20.11
C VAL A 220 2.43 11.26 19.84
N VAL A 221 3.24 12.28 20.02
CA VAL A 221 4.69 12.34 19.98
C VAL A 221 5.23 11.50 21.13
N GLY A 222 5.89 10.39 20.80
CA GLY A 222 6.78 9.73 21.74
C GLY A 222 7.84 10.73 22.22
N VAL A 223 8.14 10.71 23.52
CA VAL A 223 9.00 11.71 24.18
C VAL A 223 10.27 11.95 23.36
N ALA A 224 10.50 13.21 22.98
CA ALA A 224 11.66 13.59 22.17
C ALA A 224 12.95 13.19 22.91
N SER A 225 13.75 12.31 22.31
CA SER A 225 14.92 11.77 22.96
C SER A 225 16.02 12.82 23.06
N LEU A 226 16.44 13.12 24.29
CA LEU A 226 17.55 14.04 24.58
C LEU A 226 18.87 13.60 23.93
N ASN A 227 19.01 12.31 23.62
CA ASN A 227 20.17 11.73 22.94
C ASN A 227 20.17 11.98 21.42
N TYR A 228 19.00 12.27 20.83
CA TYR A 228 18.79 12.35 19.38
C TYR A 228 17.94 13.59 19.01
N PRO A 229 18.40 14.82 19.33
CA PRO A 229 17.57 16.04 19.27
C PRO A 229 17.09 16.43 17.85
N TYR A 230 17.72 15.90 16.80
CA TYR A 230 17.33 16.14 15.40
C TYR A 230 16.46 15.02 14.81
N ARG A 231 16.29 13.90 15.53
CA ARG A 231 15.47 12.76 15.09
C ARG A 231 13.99 13.11 15.26
N ARG A 232 13.19 13.03 14.19
CA ARG A 232 11.72 13.15 14.28
C ARG A 232 11.21 12.12 15.31
N PRO A 233 10.35 12.50 16.28
CA PRO A 233 9.83 11.55 17.27
C PRO A 233 8.89 10.52 16.64
N LEU A 234 8.71 9.38 17.30
CA LEU A 234 7.74 8.37 16.87
C LEU A 234 6.31 8.89 17.10
N LEU A 235 5.52 9.01 16.04
CA LEU A 235 4.10 9.34 16.10
C LEU A 235 3.29 8.06 16.30
N LEU A 236 2.73 7.82 17.49
CA LEU A 236 2.11 6.52 17.82
C LEU A 236 0.86 6.19 16.98
N ASN A 237 0.20 7.21 16.43
CA ASN A 237 -0.93 7.10 15.50
C ASN A 237 -0.53 7.32 14.03
N VAL A 238 0.74 7.09 13.66
CA VAL A 238 1.24 7.27 12.27
C VAL A 238 0.44 6.47 11.25
N ILE A 239 0.17 5.19 11.51
CA ILE A 239 -0.60 4.34 10.57
C ILE A 239 -2.05 4.84 10.42
N PRO A 240 -2.86 5.03 11.49
CA PRO A 240 -4.17 5.69 11.39
C PRO A 240 -4.15 7.01 10.63
N THR A 241 -3.13 7.84 10.83
CA THR A 241 -2.96 9.13 10.14
C THR A 241 -2.74 8.94 8.63
N LEU A 242 -1.85 8.03 8.24
CA LEU A 242 -1.56 7.76 6.82
C LEU A 242 -2.73 7.06 6.10
N ILE A 243 -3.47 6.17 6.77
CA ILE A 243 -4.55 5.40 6.16
C ILE A 243 -5.93 6.07 6.23
N ALA A 244 -6.04 7.25 6.84
CA ALA A 244 -7.28 8.01 6.92
C ALA A 244 -7.87 8.30 5.51
N ALA A 245 -9.18 8.51 5.46
CA ALA A 245 -9.82 9.13 4.30
C ALA A 245 -9.69 10.67 4.36
N PRO A 246 -9.74 11.37 3.22
CA PRO A 246 -9.80 12.83 3.21
C PRO A 246 -11.02 13.36 4.01
N ALA A 247 -11.00 14.66 4.34
CA ALA A 247 -12.15 15.31 4.99
C ALA A 247 -13.42 15.16 4.12
N GLY A 248 -14.52 14.69 4.72
CA GLY A 248 -15.74 14.28 4.01
C GLY A 248 -15.77 12.81 3.54
N GLY A 249 -14.61 12.15 3.46
CA GLY A 249 -14.44 10.77 3.02
C GLY A 249 -14.52 10.59 1.50
N TYR A 250 -14.22 9.37 1.03
CA TYR A 250 -14.24 9.05 -0.41
C TYR A 250 -15.66 9.18 -1.01
N ALA A 251 -15.74 9.78 -2.20
CA ALA A 251 -17.01 10.13 -2.85
C ALA A 251 -17.84 8.93 -3.32
N SER A 252 -17.29 7.71 -3.30
CA SER A 252 -18.05 6.49 -3.61
C SER A 252 -17.68 5.33 -2.69
N GLN A 253 -18.64 4.44 -2.45
CA GLN A 253 -18.41 3.18 -1.72
C GLN A 253 -17.35 2.32 -2.44
N SER A 254 -17.32 2.36 -3.78
CA SER A 254 -16.35 1.61 -4.60
C SER A 254 -14.91 2.13 -4.44
N ALA A 255 -14.71 3.44 -4.23
CA ALA A 255 -13.40 4.00 -3.87
C ALA A 255 -13.06 3.70 -2.39
N ARG A 256 -14.02 3.85 -1.48
CA ARG A 256 -13.89 3.52 -0.05
C ARG A 256 -13.45 2.08 0.20
N ASP A 257 -13.99 1.13 -0.56
CA ASP A 257 -13.65 -0.30 -0.42
C ASP A 257 -12.30 -0.67 -1.04
N ARG A 258 -11.87 0.04 -2.11
CA ARG A 258 -10.51 -0.11 -2.64
C ARG A 258 -9.46 0.55 -1.76
N MET A 259 -9.76 1.70 -1.15
CA MET A 259 -8.79 2.48 -0.38
C MET A 259 -8.51 1.94 1.02
N ARG A 260 -9.24 0.89 1.46
CA ARG A 260 -8.91 0.11 2.66
C ARG A 260 -7.43 -0.30 2.65
N HIS A 261 -6.83 -0.31 3.83
CA HIS A 261 -5.44 -0.71 4.05
C HIS A 261 -5.37 -2.20 4.37
N HIS A 262 -4.52 -2.93 3.67
CA HIS A 262 -4.16 -4.30 4.02
C HIS A 262 -2.97 -4.25 4.97
N VAL A 263 -3.09 -4.86 6.15
CA VAL A 263 -2.01 -4.85 7.16
C VAL A 263 -0.82 -5.65 6.64
N THR A 264 0.39 -5.11 6.73
CA THR A 264 1.61 -5.70 6.18
C THR A 264 2.79 -5.71 7.16
N VAL A 265 3.90 -6.30 6.75
CA VAL A 265 5.18 -6.23 7.48
C VAL A 265 5.80 -4.81 7.43
N LEU A 266 5.46 -3.98 6.43
CA LEU A 266 5.96 -2.61 6.31
C LEU A 266 5.49 -1.73 7.48
N ASP A 267 4.27 -1.93 7.94
CA ASP A 267 3.64 -1.24 9.06
C ASP A 267 4.48 -1.39 10.35
N GLY A 268 5.12 -2.55 10.54
CA GLY A 268 6.02 -2.80 11.66
C GLY A 268 7.28 -1.93 11.64
N TYR A 269 7.75 -1.50 10.46
CA TYR A 269 8.89 -0.58 10.35
C TYR A 269 8.50 0.85 10.77
N LEU A 270 7.26 1.27 10.50
CA LEU A 270 6.75 2.59 10.91
C LEU A 270 6.59 2.73 12.43
N MET A 271 6.53 1.61 13.17
CA MET A 271 6.32 1.55 14.61
C MET A 271 7.59 1.26 15.43
N LEU A 272 8.78 1.29 14.80
CA LEU A 272 10.04 1.04 15.47
C LEU A 272 10.35 2.07 16.57
N ARG A 273 10.70 1.56 17.74
CA ARG A 273 11.05 2.35 18.93
C ARG A 273 12.56 2.42 19.13
N ASP A 274 13.00 3.50 19.75
CA ASP A 274 14.42 3.73 20.07
C ASP A 274 14.95 2.57 20.94
N GLU A 275 14.20 2.17 21.98
CA GLU A 275 14.62 1.11 22.90
C GLU A 275 14.51 -0.30 22.31
N GLU A 276 13.92 -0.49 21.12
CA GLU A 276 14.01 -1.75 20.38
C GLU A 276 15.30 -1.80 19.55
N VAL A 277 15.57 -0.73 18.80
CA VAL A 277 16.70 -0.65 17.87
C VAL A 277 18.04 -0.60 18.61
N GLU A 278 18.10 0.06 19.78
CA GLU A 278 19.29 0.06 20.66
C GLU A 278 19.69 -1.34 21.17
N LYS A 279 18.80 -2.34 21.04
CA LYS A 279 19.08 -3.75 21.40
C LYS A 279 19.48 -4.62 20.20
N TRP A 280 19.62 -4.03 19.01
CA TRP A 280 20.02 -4.77 17.80
C TRP A 280 21.53 -4.82 17.64
N SER A 281 22.07 -5.97 17.23
CA SER A 281 23.45 -6.08 16.78
C SER A 281 23.66 -5.28 15.48
N GLU A 282 24.90 -4.84 15.24
CA GLU A 282 25.30 -4.06 14.06
C GLU A 282 24.82 -4.69 12.75
N GLY A 283 25.05 -6.00 12.57
CA GLY A 283 24.59 -6.73 11.39
C GLY A 283 23.06 -6.78 11.24
N ARG A 284 22.30 -6.81 12.35
CA ARG A 284 20.82 -6.71 12.31
C ARG A 284 20.38 -5.30 11.95
N LEU A 285 21.03 -4.26 12.50
CA LEU A 285 20.77 -2.87 12.15
C LEU A 285 21.05 -2.61 10.66
N LYS A 286 22.25 -2.94 10.18
CA LYS A 286 22.65 -2.83 8.78
C LYS A 286 21.66 -3.52 7.84
N SER A 287 21.31 -4.78 8.13
CA SER A 287 20.33 -5.54 7.35
C SER A 287 18.96 -4.86 7.31
N LYS A 288 18.48 -4.35 8.45
CA LYS A 288 17.19 -3.65 8.54
C LYS A 288 17.19 -2.31 7.81
N VAL A 289 18.29 -1.55 7.90
CA VAL A 289 18.49 -0.32 7.11
C VAL A 289 18.42 -0.61 5.61
N CYS A 290 19.14 -1.63 5.12
CA CYS A 290 19.08 -2.02 3.70
C CYS A 290 17.66 -2.41 3.26
N PHE A 291 16.93 -3.23 4.03
CA PHE A 291 15.55 -3.59 3.68
C PHE A 291 14.61 -2.37 3.65
N VAL A 292 14.73 -1.45 4.61
CA VAL A 292 13.90 -0.24 4.66
C VAL A 292 14.24 0.72 3.52
N LEU A 293 15.52 0.87 3.16
CA LEU A 293 15.98 1.61 1.98
C LEU A 293 15.36 1.07 0.68
N MET A 294 15.39 -0.25 0.48
CA MET A 294 14.78 -0.90 -0.69
C MET A 294 13.27 -0.66 -0.75
N HIS A 295 12.55 -0.77 0.38
CA HIS A 295 11.11 -0.51 0.41
C HIS A 295 10.77 0.96 0.13
N TRP A 296 11.59 1.92 0.58
CA TRP A 296 11.43 3.33 0.22
C TRP A 296 11.71 3.59 -1.27
N GLN A 297 12.80 3.02 -1.82
CA GLN A 297 13.10 3.12 -3.25
C GLN A 297 11.97 2.54 -4.12
N TRP A 298 11.47 1.35 -3.81
CA TRP A 298 10.36 0.73 -4.55
C TRP A 298 9.09 1.57 -4.46
N LEU A 299 8.79 2.16 -3.31
CA LEU A 299 7.63 3.04 -3.18
C LEU A 299 7.79 4.32 -4.00
N ARG A 300 8.97 4.96 -3.99
CA ARG A 300 9.28 6.12 -4.83
C ARG A 300 9.20 5.78 -6.34
N GLY A 301 9.63 4.58 -6.74
CA GLY A 301 9.51 4.09 -8.12
C GLY A 301 8.06 3.81 -8.54
N ASN A 302 7.27 3.22 -7.65
CA ASN A 302 5.83 3.06 -7.85
C ASN A 302 5.11 4.41 -7.96
N ASN A 303 5.53 5.39 -7.18
CA ASN A 303 4.94 6.74 -7.18
C ASN A 303 5.24 7.49 -8.48
N ALA A 304 6.48 7.44 -8.98
CA ALA A 304 6.82 7.97 -10.30
C ALA A 304 6.00 7.28 -11.41
N THR A 305 5.85 5.95 -11.36
CA THR A 305 5.01 5.19 -12.31
C THR A 305 3.54 5.60 -12.24
N LEU A 306 3.01 5.95 -11.06
CA LEU A 306 1.65 6.45 -10.90
C LEU A 306 1.47 7.86 -11.45
N ASP A 307 2.47 8.74 -11.31
CA ASP A 307 2.45 10.10 -11.87
C ASP A 307 2.52 10.07 -13.41
N ASP A 308 3.43 9.27 -13.99
CA ASP A 308 3.49 8.99 -15.44
C ASP A 308 2.14 8.48 -15.98
N LEU A 309 1.45 7.62 -15.23
CA LEU A 309 0.12 7.13 -15.58
C LEU A 309 -0.97 8.20 -15.42
N GLU A 310 -0.88 9.09 -14.42
CA GLU A 310 -1.86 10.18 -14.24
C GLU A 310 -1.79 11.22 -15.38
N VAL A 311 -0.58 11.54 -15.84
CA VAL A 311 -0.33 12.40 -17.02
C VAL A 311 -0.97 11.83 -18.30
N LEU A 312 -1.06 10.50 -18.39
CA LEU A 312 -1.68 9.77 -19.52
C LEU A 312 -3.16 9.39 -19.26
N ASP A 313 -3.86 10.11 -18.37
CA ASP A 313 -5.23 9.82 -17.88
C ASP A 313 -5.48 8.32 -17.61
N TRP A 314 -4.46 7.65 -17.09
CA TRP A 314 -4.43 6.24 -16.73
C TRP A 314 -4.80 5.26 -17.86
N GLU A 315 -4.60 5.65 -19.13
CA GLU A 315 -4.85 4.79 -20.31
C GLU A 315 -4.13 3.43 -20.23
N GLY A 316 -2.90 3.41 -19.68
CA GLY A 316 -2.11 2.20 -19.45
C GLY A 316 -2.72 1.19 -18.46
N LEU A 317 -3.86 1.51 -17.83
CA LEU A 317 -4.61 0.63 -16.93
C LEU A 317 -5.96 0.15 -17.50
N GLU A 318 -6.29 0.48 -18.76
CA GLU A 318 -7.60 0.14 -19.36
C GLU A 318 -7.67 -1.25 -20.03
N GLY A 319 -6.54 -1.98 -20.12
CA GLY A 319 -6.52 -3.38 -20.56
C GLY A 319 -7.18 -4.35 -19.57
N LYS A 320 -7.36 -5.62 -19.97
CA LYS A 320 -7.83 -6.66 -19.02
C LYS A 320 -6.81 -6.86 -17.89
N ALA A 321 -7.27 -7.40 -16.76
CA ALA A 321 -6.38 -7.80 -15.66
C ALA A 321 -5.26 -8.75 -16.10
N GLU A 322 -5.55 -9.64 -17.05
CA GLU A 322 -4.60 -10.59 -17.66
C GLU A 322 -3.57 -9.91 -18.61
N GLU A 323 -3.86 -8.69 -19.06
CA GLU A 323 -3.05 -7.91 -20.01
C GLU A 323 -2.27 -6.78 -19.32
N CYS A 324 -2.70 -6.38 -18.12
CA CYS A 324 -2.13 -5.28 -17.35
C CYS A 324 -1.15 -5.81 -16.29
N GLY A 325 0.15 -5.73 -16.57
CA GLY A 325 1.22 -6.19 -15.66
C GLY A 325 1.26 -5.52 -14.28
N TRP A 326 0.47 -4.47 -14.05
CA TRP A 326 0.29 -3.81 -12.76
C TRP A 326 -0.85 -4.39 -11.91
N ILE A 327 -1.65 -5.33 -12.43
CA ILE A 327 -2.73 -5.99 -11.69
C ILE A 327 -2.23 -7.36 -11.21
N GLY A 328 -2.13 -7.53 -9.89
CA GLY A 328 -1.62 -8.75 -9.29
C GLY A 328 -2.65 -9.88 -9.31
N ASP A 329 -2.40 -10.93 -10.07
CA ASP A 329 -3.30 -12.08 -10.23
C ASP A 329 -3.51 -12.85 -8.91
N ASP A 330 -4.69 -13.47 -8.75
CA ASP A 330 -5.05 -14.24 -7.55
C ASP A 330 -4.30 -15.58 -7.47
N THR A 331 -3.80 -16.09 -8.61
CA THR A 331 -3.14 -17.40 -8.69
C THR A 331 -1.62 -17.34 -8.50
N THR A 332 -0.94 -16.27 -8.90
CA THR A 332 0.53 -16.16 -8.96
C THR A 332 1.20 -15.88 -7.62
N ARG A 333 0.85 -16.65 -6.58
CA ARG A 333 1.67 -16.76 -5.37
C ARG A 333 2.91 -17.60 -5.67
N VAL A 334 4.07 -16.97 -5.85
CA VAL A 334 5.36 -17.65 -5.67
C VAL A 334 5.61 -17.80 -4.16
N PRO A 335 5.63 -19.01 -3.57
CA PRO A 335 5.68 -19.19 -2.13
C PRO A 335 7.14 -19.19 -1.62
N THR A 336 7.75 -18.00 -1.54
CA THR A 336 9.08 -17.80 -0.91
C THR A 336 9.10 -18.17 0.59
N GLY A 337 7.93 -18.30 1.23
CA GLY A 337 7.76 -18.67 2.64
C GLY A 337 8.13 -20.10 3.04
N SER A 338 8.69 -20.92 2.14
CA SER A 338 9.13 -22.31 2.43
C SER A 338 10.59 -22.42 2.88
N SER A 339 11.52 -21.64 2.30
CA SER A 339 12.95 -21.71 2.64
C SER A 339 13.33 -20.85 3.86
N VAL A 340 12.82 -19.60 3.92
CA VAL A 340 13.18 -18.62 4.98
C VAL A 340 12.83 -19.11 6.39
N LYS A 341 11.83 -20.01 6.52
CA LYS A 341 11.46 -20.64 7.81
C LYS A 341 12.47 -21.68 8.33
N LYS A 342 13.49 -22.05 7.56
CA LYS A 342 14.64 -22.84 8.05
C LYS A 342 15.78 -21.96 8.57
N GLU A 343 16.15 -20.90 7.85
CA GLU A 343 17.28 -20.03 8.21
C GLU A 343 17.02 -19.22 9.49
N LEU A 344 15.79 -18.75 9.69
CA LEU A 344 15.37 -18.10 10.95
C LEU A 344 15.27 -19.05 12.17
N LYS A 345 15.67 -20.32 12.03
CA LYS A 345 15.88 -21.27 13.13
C LYS A 345 17.35 -21.69 13.32
N SER A 346 18.27 -21.22 12.49
CA SER A 346 19.71 -21.51 12.59
C SER A 346 20.57 -20.29 12.95
N LEU A 347 19.93 -19.20 13.41
CA LEU A 347 20.56 -17.94 13.85
C LEU A 347 19.96 -17.47 15.19
N GLY A 348 19.80 -18.42 16.12
CA GLY A 348 19.42 -18.18 17.52
C GLY A 348 20.48 -18.74 18.46
#